data_AF-G9YJA6-F1
#
_entry.id   AF-G9YJA6-F1
#
_cell.length_a   1.000
_cell.length_b   1.000
_cell.length_c   1.000
_cell.angle_alpha   90.00
_cell.angle_beta   90.00
_cell.angle_gamma   90.00
#
_symmetry.space_group_name_H-M   'P 1'
#
loop_
_entity.id
_entity.type
_entity.pdbx_description
1 polymer ?
#
loop_
_entity_poly.entity_id
_entity_poly.type
_entity_poly.pdbx_seq_one_letter_code
_entity_poly.pdbx_strand_id
1 'polypeptide(L)'
;MFPVVDTSPLADRYMARMAGLGFIGDNQCLIHENYGSYCFIGTIVTTAVLEIDTPSTRECIHCRRCKEICPGRCFDGKNYDYRLCKSYLTQKKGDLSSEEIRIIRKTPYIFGCDECQRVCAHNRTPAPTPIPEFRQNLLTRLDIAAVAAMTNKEFKEAYGKRAFAWRGKKILIRNDGYIKSTPED
;
A
#
# COMPACT_ATOMS: atom_id res chain seq x y z
N MET A 1 14.85 10.26 -21.99
CA MET A 1 13.72 10.22 -21.05
C MET A 1 13.75 8.88 -20.33
N PHE A 2 13.63 8.86 -19.01
CA PHE A 2 13.77 7.66 -18.18
C PHE A 2 12.54 7.50 -17.28
N PRO A 3 11.57 6.64 -17.66
CA PRO A 3 10.38 6.39 -16.87
C PRO A 3 10.66 5.44 -15.69
N VAL A 4 10.12 5.76 -14.52
CA VAL A 4 10.28 4.97 -13.30
C VAL A 4 8.99 4.92 -12.48
N VAL A 5 8.85 3.85 -11.69
CA VAL A 5 7.75 3.62 -10.76
C VAL A 5 8.21 2.65 -9.67
N ASP A 6 8.01 3.01 -8.39
CA ASP A 6 8.19 2.21 -7.16
C ASP A 6 9.61 1.66 -6.88
N THR A 7 10.27 1.06 -7.86
CA THR A 7 11.54 0.34 -7.74
C THR A 7 12.76 1.20 -8.04
N SER A 8 12.61 2.52 -8.06
CA SER A 8 13.68 3.46 -8.37
C SER A 8 14.22 4.13 -7.10
N PRO A 9 15.40 4.78 -7.14
CA PRO A 9 15.91 5.54 -5.99
C PRO A 9 15.14 6.84 -5.72
N LEU A 10 14.19 7.23 -6.58
CA LEU A 10 13.40 8.44 -6.40
C LEU A 10 12.27 8.21 -5.39
N ALA A 11 12.04 9.20 -4.54
CA ALA A 11 10.90 9.21 -3.63
C ALA A 11 9.63 9.65 -4.39
N ASP A 12 8.95 8.72 -5.04
CA ASP A 12 7.80 8.99 -5.93
C ASP A 12 6.75 9.94 -5.33
N ARG A 13 6.38 9.73 -4.05
CA ARG A 13 5.41 10.61 -3.36
C ARG A 13 5.91 12.04 -3.19
N TYR A 14 7.22 12.20 -2.92
CA TYR A 14 7.84 13.52 -2.83
C TYR A 14 7.90 14.19 -4.19
N MET A 15 8.26 13.45 -5.24
CA MET A 15 8.26 13.96 -6.61
C MET A 15 6.87 14.43 -7.03
N ALA A 16 5.83 13.64 -6.75
CA ALA A 16 4.44 14.02 -7.05
C ALA A 16 3.98 15.27 -6.29
N ARG A 17 4.37 15.43 -5.01
CA ARG A 17 4.11 16.66 -4.24
C ARG A 17 4.80 17.86 -4.88
N MET A 18 6.07 17.72 -5.24
CA MET A 18 6.85 18.81 -5.86
C MET A 18 6.28 19.20 -7.23
N ALA A 19 5.70 18.25 -7.96
CA ALA A 19 5.00 18.48 -9.23
C ALA A 19 3.55 18.99 -9.06
N GLY A 20 3.13 19.41 -7.86
CA GLY A 20 1.80 19.97 -7.65
C GLY A 20 0.63 18.97 -7.68
N LEU A 21 0.89 17.66 -7.78
CA LEU A 21 -0.15 16.63 -7.91
C LEU A 21 -0.94 16.37 -6.62
N GLY A 22 -0.53 16.95 -5.50
CA GLY A 22 -1.20 16.80 -4.22
C GLY A 22 -0.31 17.18 -3.04
N PHE A 23 -0.72 16.75 -1.85
CA PHE A 23 0.01 16.96 -0.60
C PHE A 23 0.19 15.64 0.16
N ILE A 24 1.08 15.59 1.15
CA ILE A 24 1.31 14.39 1.95
C ILE A 24 0.41 14.42 3.19
N GLY A 25 -0.41 13.39 3.37
CA GLY A 25 -1.25 13.23 4.55
C GLY A 25 -0.49 12.70 5.76
N ASP A 26 -1.08 12.80 6.96
CA ASP A 26 -0.52 12.19 8.19
C ASP A 26 -0.30 10.68 8.05
N ASN A 27 -1.06 10.02 7.18
CA ASN A 27 -0.91 8.60 6.84
C ASN A 27 0.28 8.30 5.88
N GLN A 28 1.07 9.31 5.53
CA GLN A 28 2.23 9.26 4.63
C GLN A 28 1.90 8.95 3.15
N CYS A 29 0.62 8.93 2.76
CA CYS A 29 0.21 8.85 1.36
C CYS A 29 0.17 10.24 0.71
N LEU A 30 0.38 10.29 -0.61
CA LEU A 30 -0.01 11.44 -1.41
C LEU A 30 -1.55 11.51 -1.43
N ILE A 31 -2.10 12.70 -1.22
CA ILE A 31 -3.52 13.00 -1.34
C ILE A 31 -3.72 13.92 -2.54
N HIS A 32 -4.32 13.37 -3.59
CA HIS A 32 -4.76 14.10 -4.77
C HIS A 32 -6.16 14.70 -4.52
N GLU A 33 -6.47 15.85 -5.13
CA GLU A 33 -7.75 16.53 -4.96
C GLU A 33 -8.95 15.67 -5.39
N ASN A 34 -8.91 15.12 -6.61
CA ASN A 34 -10.03 14.33 -7.16
C ASN A 34 -10.05 12.86 -6.71
N TYR A 35 -8.89 12.25 -6.47
CA TYR A 35 -8.78 10.79 -6.27
C TYR A 35 -8.43 10.41 -4.82
N GLY A 36 -8.23 11.40 -3.94
CA GLY A 36 -7.73 11.17 -2.60
C GLY A 36 -6.37 10.46 -2.65
N SER A 37 -6.18 9.45 -1.80
CA SER A 37 -4.95 8.66 -1.76
C SER A 37 -4.92 7.47 -2.72
N TYR A 38 -5.99 7.21 -3.46
CA TYR A 38 -6.10 6.04 -4.36
C TYR A 38 -5.43 6.29 -5.72
N CYS A 39 -4.13 6.61 -5.67
CA CYS A 39 -3.32 6.91 -6.85
C CYS A 39 -2.11 5.98 -6.93
N PHE A 40 -1.77 5.55 -8.15
CA PHE A 40 -0.42 5.11 -8.47
C PHE A 40 0.41 6.32 -8.89
N ILE A 41 1.71 6.28 -8.61
CA ILE A 41 2.63 7.37 -8.91
C ILE A 41 3.76 6.82 -9.75
N GLY A 42 4.06 7.48 -10.85
CA GLY A 42 5.25 7.24 -11.66
C GLY A 42 5.93 8.57 -11.95
N THR A 43 7.23 8.50 -12.21
CA THR A 43 8.05 9.67 -12.52
C THR A 43 8.73 9.46 -13.86
N ILE A 44 8.85 10.52 -14.65
CA ILE A 44 9.61 10.50 -15.90
C ILE A 44 10.74 11.52 -15.77
N VAL A 45 11.97 11.04 -15.73
CA VAL A 45 13.16 11.91 -15.72
C VAL A 45 13.49 12.31 -17.15
N THR A 46 13.62 13.61 -17.40
CA THR A 46 13.86 14.14 -18.74
C THR A 46 14.77 15.36 -18.71
N THR A 47 15.45 15.61 -19.82
CA THR A 47 16.24 16.83 -20.08
C THR A 47 15.44 17.87 -20.86
N ALA A 48 14.18 17.58 -21.19
CA ALA A 48 13.29 18.53 -21.83
C ALA A 48 13.08 19.74 -20.93
N VAL A 49 13.06 20.93 -21.51
CA VAL A 49 12.69 22.16 -20.81
C VAL A 49 11.17 22.20 -20.71
N LEU A 50 10.65 22.25 -19.48
CA LEU A 50 9.23 22.27 -19.17
C LEU A 50 8.93 23.45 -18.25
N GLU A 51 7.71 23.96 -18.34
CA GLU A 51 7.20 24.87 -17.31
C GLU A 51 7.03 24.09 -16.00
N ILE A 52 7.44 24.70 -14.89
CA ILE A 52 7.47 24.05 -13.58
C ILE A 52 6.17 24.38 -12.85
N ASP A 53 5.42 23.33 -12.49
CA ASP A 53 4.23 23.46 -11.65
C ASP A 53 4.58 23.89 -10.21
N THR A 54 3.64 24.56 -9.55
CA THR A 54 3.79 24.94 -8.15
C THR A 54 3.26 23.83 -7.22
N PRO A 55 4.02 23.43 -6.17
CA PRO A 55 3.52 22.50 -5.17
C PRO A 55 2.21 22.97 -4.54
N SER A 56 1.31 22.03 -4.22
CA SER A 56 0.06 22.35 -3.54
C SER A 56 0.31 22.98 -2.16
N THR A 57 -0.45 24.02 -1.82
CA THR A 57 -0.46 24.65 -0.49
C THR A 57 -1.40 23.95 0.49
N ARG A 58 -2.18 22.96 0.03
CA ARG A 58 -3.08 22.18 0.88
C ARG A 58 -2.29 21.25 1.79
N GLU A 59 -2.89 20.92 2.93
CA GLU A 59 -2.32 20.01 3.91
C GLU A 59 -3.38 19.09 4.51
N CYS A 60 -2.93 18.13 5.31
CA CYS A 60 -3.81 17.23 6.03
C CYS A 60 -4.66 18.03 7.03
N ILE A 61 -5.94 17.69 7.17
CA ILE A 61 -6.81 18.28 8.21
C ILE A 61 -6.51 17.76 9.63
N HIS A 62 -5.45 16.96 9.79
CA HIS A 62 -4.98 16.42 11.07
C HIS A 62 -6.05 15.76 11.94
N CYS A 63 -7.01 15.06 11.30
CA CYS A 63 -8.14 14.43 12.00
C CYS A 63 -7.78 13.19 12.83
N ARG A 64 -6.51 12.73 12.80
CA ARG A 64 -5.96 11.59 13.56
C ARG A 64 -6.60 10.21 13.32
N ARG A 65 -7.64 10.09 12.51
CA ARG A 65 -8.32 8.81 12.20
C ARG A 65 -7.37 7.70 11.76
N CYS A 66 -6.41 8.02 10.87
CA CYS A 66 -5.42 7.07 10.41
C CYS A 66 -4.46 6.58 11.51
N LYS A 67 -4.14 7.44 12.49
CA LYS A 67 -3.35 7.09 13.67
C LYS A 67 -4.11 6.12 14.57
N GLU A 68 -5.39 6.40 14.81
CA GLU A 68 -6.25 5.62 15.71
C GLU A 68 -6.52 4.20 15.19
N ILE A 69 -6.77 4.06 13.89
CA ILE A 69 -7.09 2.74 13.31
C ILE A 69 -5.84 1.90 12.98
N CYS A 70 -4.65 2.51 12.95
CA CYS A 70 -3.44 1.84 12.47
C CYS A 70 -3.13 0.58 13.31
N PRO A 71 -3.12 -0.63 12.71
CA PRO A 71 -2.90 -1.87 13.46
C PRO A 71 -1.59 -1.90 14.25
N GLY A 72 -0.53 -1.33 13.67
CA GLY A 72 0.80 -1.27 14.27
C GLY A 72 1.11 0.04 14.99
N ARG A 73 0.16 0.98 15.06
CA ARG A 73 0.39 2.35 15.61
C ARG A 73 1.64 3.02 15.01
N CYS A 74 1.84 2.87 13.71
CA CYS A 74 3.06 3.30 13.00
C CYS A 74 3.23 4.81 12.96
N PHE A 75 2.16 5.57 13.23
CA PHE A 75 2.14 7.02 13.21
C PHE A 75 2.29 7.54 14.64
N ASP A 76 3.49 7.96 15.02
CA ASP A 76 3.72 8.57 16.33
C ASP A 76 4.16 10.03 16.21
N GLY A 77 3.18 10.93 16.26
CA GLY A 77 3.44 12.37 16.11
C GLY A 77 3.90 12.64 14.68
N LYS A 78 5.10 13.22 14.52
CA LYS A 78 5.73 13.46 13.21
C LYS A 78 6.53 12.25 12.69
N ASN A 79 6.67 11.19 13.47
CA ASN A 79 7.47 10.02 13.12
C ASN A 79 6.61 8.92 12.52
N TYR A 80 7.15 8.24 11.50
CA TYR A 80 6.58 7.03 10.91
C TYR A 80 7.57 5.88 11.07
N ASP A 81 7.15 4.80 11.74
CA ASP A 81 7.93 3.56 11.83
C ASP A 81 7.35 2.48 10.92
N TYR A 82 8.00 2.28 9.76
CA TYR A 82 7.58 1.27 8.78
C TYR A 82 7.70 -0.17 9.31
N ARG A 83 8.55 -0.41 10.32
CA ARG A 83 8.76 -1.76 10.87
C ARG A 83 7.52 -2.28 11.58
N LEU A 84 6.68 -1.36 12.08
CA LEU A 84 5.38 -1.68 12.67
C LEU A 84 4.26 -1.72 11.63
N CYS A 85 4.51 -1.29 10.38
CA CYS A 85 3.48 -1.20 9.36
C CYS A 85 3.04 -2.58 8.90
N LYS A 86 1.75 -2.90 9.08
CA LYS A 86 1.18 -4.16 8.58
C LYS A 86 1.47 -4.38 7.09
N SER A 87 1.43 -3.33 6.26
CA SER A 87 1.76 -3.45 4.84
C SER A 87 3.20 -3.93 4.61
N TYR A 88 4.15 -3.47 5.43
CA TYR A 88 5.53 -3.97 5.41
C TYR A 88 5.63 -5.40 5.97
N LEU A 89 5.03 -5.66 7.13
CA LEU A 89 5.10 -6.95 7.82
C LEU A 89 4.53 -8.10 6.98
N THR A 90 3.43 -7.87 6.26
CA THR A 90 2.87 -8.88 5.35
C THR A 90 3.84 -9.28 4.23
N GLN A 91 4.80 -8.43 3.89
CA GLN A 91 5.79 -8.65 2.82
C GLN A 91 7.15 -9.15 3.33
N LYS A 92 7.43 -8.99 4.62
CA LYS A 92 8.67 -9.45 5.28
C LYS A 92 8.80 -10.97 5.10
N LYS A 93 9.99 -11.46 4.75
CA LYS A 93 10.31 -12.89 4.62
C LYS A 93 10.67 -13.51 5.98
N GLY A 94 10.60 -14.84 6.08
CA GLY A 94 10.88 -15.60 7.31
C GLY A 94 9.70 -15.59 8.27
N ASP A 95 9.91 -16.06 9.49
CA ASP A 95 8.87 -16.00 10.52
C ASP A 95 8.79 -14.60 11.13
N LEU A 96 7.59 -14.25 11.58
CA LEU A 96 7.34 -12.99 12.27
C LEU A 96 7.43 -13.20 13.78
N SER A 97 7.86 -12.16 14.51
CA SER A 97 7.83 -12.21 15.98
C SER A 97 6.39 -12.23 16.49
N SER A 98 6.19 -12.64 17.75
CA SER A 98 4.85 -12.66 18.36
C SER A 98 4.17 -11.28 18.35
N GLU A 99 4.94 -10.18 18.49
CA GLU A 99 4.41 -8.81 18.37
C GLU A 99 3.99 -8.48 16.93
N GLU A 100 4.81 -8.84 15.94
CA GLU A 100 4.47 -8.65 14.53
C GLU A 100 3.22 -9.45 14.15
N ILE A 101 3.08 -10.68 14.64
CA ILE A 101 1.89 -11.53 14.45
C ILE A 101 0.65 -10.87 15.07
N ARG A 102 0.75 -10.29 16.27
CA ARG A 102 -0.35 -9.52 16.88
C ARG A 102 -0.81 -8.36 15.98
N ILE A 103 0.11 -7.67 15.31
CA ILE A 103 -0.24 -6.60 14.36
C ILE A 103 -0.95 -7.18 13.12
N ILE A 104 -0.42 -8.28 12.56
CA ILE A 104 -1.02 -8.96 11.40
C ILE A 104 -2.46 -9.42 11.71
N ARG A 105 -2.72 -9.98 12.89
CA ARG A 105 -4.06 -10.52 13.25
C ARG A 105 -5.18 -9.47 13.30
N LYS A 106 -4.86 -8.19 13.49
CA LYS A 106 -5.87 -7.12 13.68
C LYS A 106 -6.76 -6.85 12.46
N THR A 107 -6.39 -7.33 11.26
CA THR A 107 -7.21 -7.17 10.05
C THR A 107 -7.11 -8.41 9.15
N PRO A 108 -8.08 -8.67 8.26
CA PRO A 108 -8.07 -9.86 7.41
C PRO A 108 -7.12 -9.77 6.20
N TYR A 109 -6.37 -8.68 6.04
CA TYR A 109 -5.47 -8.49 4.89
C TYR A 109 -4.25 -9.40 4.97
N ILE A 110 -4.11 -10.30 4.00
CA ILE A 110 -2.96 -11.22 3.86
C ILE A 110 -1.76 -10.60 3.13
N PHE A 111 -1.95 -9.47 2.44
CA PHE A 111 -0.92 -8.71 1.75
C PHE A 111 -1.31 -7.23 1.72
N GLY A 112 -0.41 -6.36 2.17
CA GLY A 112 -0.70 -4.93 2.30
C GLY A 112 -1.61 -4.60 3.49
N CYS A 113 -2.02 -3.33 3.58
CA CYS A 113 -3.00 -2.83 4.55
C CYS A 113 -3.54 -1.48 4.08
N ASP A 114 -4.86 -1.34 4.04
CA ASP A 114 -5.52 -0.11 3.58
C ASP A 114 -6.22 0.68 4.68
N GLU A 115 -6.13 0.25 5.94
CA GLU A 115 -6.88 0.87 7.05
C GLU A 115 -6.65 2.39 7.18
N CYS A 116 -5.41 2.85 7.03
CA CYS A 116 -5.07 4.28 7.13
C CYS A 116 -5.62 5.11 5.95
N GLN A 117 -5.87 4.49 4.80
CA GLN A 117 -6.49 5.12 3.63
C GLN A 117 -8.01 5.06 3.76
N ARG A 118 -8.56 3.90 4.15
CA ARG A 118 -9.99 3.63 4.29
C ARG A 118 -10.71 4.63 5.20
N VAL A 119 -10.06 5.07 6.28
CA VAL A 119 -10.64 6.03 7.24
C VAL A 119 -10.30 7.50 6.92
N CYS A 120 -9.47 7.76 5.90
CA CYS A 120 -9.02 9.11 5.58
C CYS A 120 -10.18 9.96 5.06
N ALA A 121 -10.40 11.15 5.63
CA ALA A 121 -11.49 12.03 5.24
C ALA A 121 -11.40 12.49 3.77
N HIS A 122 -10.19 12.56 3.22
CA HIS A 122 -9.96 12.90 1.82
C HIS A 122 -10.34 11.79 0.83
N ASN A 123 -10.64 10.57 1.33
CA ASN A 123 -11.13 9.44 0.54
C ASN A 123 -12.65 9.24 0.65
N ARG A 124 -13.42 10.24 1.10
CA ARG A 124 -14.87 10.09 1.28
C ARG A 124 -15.60 9.90 -0.06
N THR A 125 -15.17 10.59 -1.11
CA THR A 125 -15.79 10.57 -2.44
C THR A 125 -14.73 10.68 -3.54
N PRO A 126 -13.79 9.72 -3.65
CA PRO A 126 -12.80 9.74 -4.71
C PRO A 126 -13.50 9.52 -6.06
N ALA A 127 -13.08 10.27 -7.08
CA ALA A 127 -13.52 10.03 -8.44
C ALA A 127 -13.11 8.60 -8.89
N PRO A 128 -13.95 7.91 -9.68
CA PRO A 128 -13.58 6.60 -10.21
C PRO A 128 -12.42 6.75 -11.21
N THR A 129 -11.46 5.83 -11.19
CA THR A 129 -10.31 5.86 -12.09
C THR A 129 -10.75 5.89 -13.57
N PRO A 130 -10.27 6.82 -14.42
CA PRO A 130 -10.67 6.87 -15.82
C PRO A 130 -10.07 5.72 -16.66
N ILE A 131 -9.16 4.93 -16.09
CA ILE A 131 -8.42 3.85 -16.77
C ILE A 131 -9.23 2.54 -16.67
N PRO A 132 -9.77 2.00 -17.79
CA PRO A 132 -10.62 0.81 -17.76
C PRO A 132 -9.96 -0.43 -17.16
N GLU A 133 -8.65 -0.60 -17.38
CA GLU A 133 -7.87 -1.76 -16.93
C GLU A 133 -7.85 -1.87 -15.40
N PHE A 134 -7.96 -0.74 -14.68
CA PHE A 134 -8.05 -0.73 -13.22
C PHE A 134 -9.45 -1.04 -12.67
N ARG A 135 -10.44 -1.26 -13.55
CA ARG A 135 -11.80 -1.66 -13.19
C ARG A 135 -12.10 -3.11 -13.59
N GLN A 136 -11.21 -3.76 -14.32
CA GLN A 136 -11.39 -5.09 -14.88
C GLN A 136 -10.56 -6.13 -14.13
N ASN A 137 -10.97 -7.39 -14.20
CA ASN A 137 -10.23 -8.53 -13.64
C ASN A 137 -9.82 -8.32 -12.16
N LEU A 138 -10.67 -7.67 -11.36
CA LEU A 138 -10.40 -7.37 -9.95
C LEU A 138 -10.38 -8.67 -9.14
N LEU A 139 -9.34 -8.84 -8.34
CA LEU A 139 -9.19 -9.96 -7.42
C LEU A 139 -9.11 -9.40 -6.00
N THR A 140 -10.22 -9.44 -5.28
CA THR A 140 -10.35 -8.87 -3.94
C THR A 140 -10.13 -9.90 -2.82
N ARG A 141 -10.21 -11.19 -3.15
CA ARG A 141 -10.02 -12.32 -2.23
C ARG A 141 -9.24 -13.42 -2.94
N LEU A 142 -8.37 -14.09 -2.19
CA LEU A 142 -7.55 -15.20 -2.68
C LEU A 142 -7.93 -16.46 -1.90
N ASP A 143 -8.21 -17.55 -2.59
CA ASP A 143 -8.36 -18.86 -1.95
C ASP A 143 -6.99 -19.40 -1.59
N ILE A 144 -6.65 -19.30 -0.30
CA ILE A 144 -5.35 -19.73 0.20
C ILE A 144 -5.18 -21.25 0.20
N ALA A 145 -6.26 -22.03 0.32
CA ALA A 145 -6.17 -23.47 0.23
C ALA A 145 -5.76 -23.90 -1.19
N ALA A 146 -6.39 -23.31 -2.21
CA ALA A 146 -6.00 -23.51 -3.60
C ALA A 146 -4.55 -23.06 -3.87
N VAL A 147 -4.14 -21.89 -3.36
CA VAL A 147 -2.77 -21.39 -3.51
C VAL A 147 -1.74 -22.28 -2.79
N ALA A 148 -2.10 -22.89 -1.66
CA ALA A 148 -1.23 -23.81 -0.94
C ALA A 148 -0.95 -25.07 -1.78
N ALA A 149 -1.96 -25.60 -2.46
CA ALA A 149 -1.86 -26.78 -3.32
C ALA A 149 -1.05 -26.56 -4.61
N MET A 150 -0.93 -25.32 -5.10
CA MET A 150 -0.17 -25.03 -6.34
C MET A 150 1.33 -25.30 -6.19
N THR A 151 2.03 -25.59 -7.27
CA THR A 151 3.49 -25.44 -7.35
C THR A 151 3.88 -23.95 -7.47
N ASN A 152 5.16 -23.62 -7.32
CA ASN A 152 5.63 -22.24 -7.57
C ASN A 152 5.44 -21.82 -9.04
N LYS A 153 5.53 -22.78 -9.98
CA LYS A 153 5.31 -22.54 -11.41
C LYS A 153 3.86 -22.17 -11.68
N GLU A 154 2.91 -22.99 -11.20
CA GLU A 154 1.47 -22.73 -11.34
C GLU A 154 1.05 -21.41 -10.69
N PHE A 155 1.59 -21.09 -9.49
CA PHE A 155 1.32 -19.80 -8.85
C PHE A 155 1.81 -18.62 -9.71
N LYS A 156 2.99 -18.73 -10.32
CA LYS A 156 3.54 -17.67 -11.19
C LYS A 156 2.73 -17.53 -12.47
N GLU A 157 2.28 -18.63 -13.05
CA GLU A 157 1.42 -18.62 -14.24
C GLU A 157 0.06 -17.97 -13.95
N ALA A 158 -0.57 -18.29 -12.81
CA ALA A 158 -1.86 -17.75 -12.41
C ALA A 158 -1.81 -16.29 -11.92
N TYR A 159 -0.82 -15.93 -11.11
CA TYR A 159 -0.79 -14.66 -10.37
C TYR A 159 0.43 -13.78 -10.65
N GLY A 160 1.39 -14.19 -11.47
CA GLY A 160 2.67 -13.48 -11.67
C GLY A 160 2.54 -12.06 -12.22
N LYS A 161 1.39 -11.70 -12.81
CA LYS A 161 1.08 -10.32 -13.25
C LYS A 161 0.45 -9.45 -12.16
N ARG A 162 0.24 -9.97 -10.95
CA ARG A 162 -0.33 -9.25 -9.81
C ARG A 162 0.79 -8.70 -8.94
N ALA A 163 0.63 -7.46 -8.45
CA ALA A 163 1.61 -6.83 -7.57
C ALA A 163 1.94 -7.69 -6.34
N PHE A 164 0.95 -8.31 -5.69
CA PHE A 164 1.18 -9.15 -4.50
C PHE A 164 2.03 -10.41 -4.74
N ALA A 165 2.23 -10.82 -6.00
CA ALA A 165 2.95 -12.05 -6.33
C ALA A 165 4.48 -11.89 -6.28
N TRP A 166 5.00 -10.67 -6.18
CA TRP A 166 6.44 -10.37 -6.31
C TRP A 166 7.34 -11.07 -5.25
N ARG A 167 6.79 -11.39 -4.08
CA ARG A 167 7.48 -12.15 -3.01
C ARG A 167 7.16 -13.66 -3.02
N GLY A 168 6.31 -14.12 -3.93
CA GLY A 168 5.85 -15.50 -4.02
C GLY A 168 4.79 -15.88 -2.98
N LYS A 169 4.25 -17.10 -3.12
CA LYS A 169 3.08 -17.56 -2.36
C LYS A 169 3.31 -17.83 -0.87
N LYS A 170 4.55 -18.11 -0.46
CA LYS A 170 4.87 -18.53 0.92
C LYS A 170 4.43 -17.50 1.97
N ILE A 171 4.67 -16.21 1.70
CA ILE A 171 4.27 -15.14 2.63
C ILE A 171 2.74 -15.03 2.75
N LEU A 172 2.00 -15.28 1.66
CA LEU A 172 0.54 -15.19 1.65
C LEU A 172 -0.08 -16.29 2.51
N ILE A 173 0.40 -17.52 2.33
CA ILE A 173 -0.02 -18.70 3.11
C ILE A 173 0.33 -18.51 4.59
N ARG A 174 1.55 -18.06 4.88
CA ARG A 174 1.98 -17.75 6.25
C ARG A 174 1.07 -16.71 6.92
N ASN A 175 0.80 -15.60 6.23
CA ASN A 175 -0.02 -14.52 6.79
C ASN A 175 -1.46 -14.97 7.04
N ASP A 176 -2.04 -15.79 6.16
CA ASP A 176 -3.35 -16.40 6.38
C ASP A 176 -3.36 -17.29 7.63
N GLY A 177 -2.34 -18.13 7.83
CA GLY A 177 -2.17 -18.93 9.04
C GLY A 177 -2.07 -18.09 10.32
N TYR A 178 -1.33 -16.97 10.28
CA TYR A 178 -1.28 -16.03 11.40
C TYR A 178 -2.63 -15.40 11.70
N ILE A 179 -3.40 -15.00 10.68
CA ILE A 179 -4.71 -14.36 10.86
C ILE A 179 -5.74 -15.34 11.45
N LYS A 180 -5.67 -16.62 11.07
CA LYS A 180 -6.61 -17.66 11.52
C LYS A 180 -6.26 -18.26 12.88
N SER A 181 -5.02 -18.16 13.33
CA SER A 181 -4.59 -18.72 14.62
C SER A 181 -5.11 -17.89 15.80
N THR A 182 -5.65 -18.57 16.79
CA THR A 182 -6.10 -17.98 18.06
C THR A 182 -4.90 -17.55 18.91
N PRO A 183 -5.07 -16.61 19.86
CA PRO A 183 -3.98 -16.12 20.71
C PRO A 183 -3.37 -17.13 21.70
N GLU A 184 -3.84 -18.38 21.72
CA GLU A 184 -3.52 -19.39 22.75
C GLU A 184 -2.62 -20.55 22.27
N ASP A 185 -2.11 -20.50 21.03
CA ASP A 185 -1.00 -21.36 20.55
C ASP A 185 0.33 -20.60 20.60
#